data_AF-A0A353G789-F1
#
_entry.id   AF-A0A353G789-F1
#
_cell.length_a   1.000
_cell.length_b   1.000
_cell.length_c   1.000
_cell.angle_alpha   90.00
_cell.angle_beta   90.00
_cell.angle_gamma   90.00
#
_symmetry.space_group_name_H-M   'P 1'
#
loop_
_entity.id
_entity.type
_entity.pdbx_description
1 polymer ?
#
loop_
_entity_poly.entity_id
_entity_poly.type
_entity_poly.pdbx_seq_one_letter_code
_entity_poly.pdbx_strand_id
1 'polypeptide(L)'
;MDVIEAIDQWIEQRLSTKEVFMITGFRSVKALYDEVRYNAQDRENEQEIMAMAGFYAEVEAVELEAEARYRFHDFLQEQPYRLDDCVRALRNEKKRQLIEIGRRFSMKAA
;
A
#
# COMPACT_ATOMS: atom_id res chain seq x y z
N MET A 1 -1.92 -16.74 -22.18
CA MET A 1 -1.85 -17.73 -21.10
C MET A 1 -0.73 -17.29 -20.17
N ASP A 2 -1.04 -17.06 -18.91
CA ASP A 2 -0.04 -16.69 -17.91
C ASP A 2 0.73 -17.94 -17.39
N VAL A 3 1.77 -17.72 -16.59
CA VAL A 3 2.64 -18.80 -16.06
C VAL A 3 1.88 -19.73 -15.11
N ILE A 4 1.00 -19.20 -14.27
CA ILE A 4 0.17 -19.95 -13.33
C ILE A 4 -0.85 -20.79 -14.10
N GLU A 5 -1.54 -20.21 -15.08
CA GLU A 5 -2.51 -20.91 -15.95
C GLU A 5 -1.84 -22.06 -16.73
N ALA A 6 -0.61 -21.85 -17.22
CA ALA A 6 0.17 -22.89 -17.88
C ALA A 6 0.58 -24.01 -16.91
N ILE A 7 0.89 -23.69 -15.65
CA ILE A 7 1.21 -24.67 -14.60
C ILE A 7 -0.05 -25.45 -14.19
N ASP A 8 -1.20 -24.80 -14.05
CA ASP A 8 -2.46 -25.45 -13.70
C ASP A 8 -2.85 -26.48 -14.77
N GLN A 9 -2.79 -26.09 -16.04
CA GLN A 9 -3.04 -27.02 -17.15
C GLN A 9 -1.98 -28.14 -17.24
N TRP A 10 -0.75 -27.90 -16.77
CA TRP A 10 0.28 -28.93 -16.67
C TRP A 10 -0.03 -29.94 -15.56
N ILE A 11 -0.47 -29.48 -14.39
CA ILE A 11 -0.88 -30.32 -13.26
C ILE A 11 -2.10 -31.18 -13.63
N GLU A 12 -3.06 -30.59 -14.36
CA GLU A 12 -4.22 -31.29 -14.91
C GLU A 12 -3.89 -32.22 -16.08
N GLN A 13 -2.61 -32.37 -16.44
CA GLN A 13 -2.10 -33.20 -17.54
C GLN A 13 -2.68 -32.83 -18.91
N ARG A 14 -3.17 -31.59 -19.06
CA ARG A 14 -3.63 -31.04 -20.34
C ARG A 14 -2.48 -30.48 -21.19
N LEU A 15 -1.36 -30.14 -20.55
CA LEU A 15 -0.12 -29.74 -21.21
C LEU A 15 1.04 -30.67 -20.82
N SER A 16 1.93 -30.91 -21.76
CA SER A 16 3.25 -31.51 -21.51
C SER A 16 4.25 -30.46 -21.03
N THR A 17 5.32 -30.90 -20.37
CA THR A 17 6.42 -30.01 -19.91
C THR A 17 7.00 -29.16 -21.04
N LYS A 18 7.05 -29.70 -22.27
CA LYS A 18 7.55 -28.98 -23.44
C LYS A 18 6.60 -27.85 -23.84
N GLU A 19 5.29 -28.08 -23.79
CA GLU A 19 4.29 -27.06 -24.09
C GLU A 19 4.32 -25.94 -23.05
N VAL A 20 4.46 -26.29 -21.76
CA VAL A 20 4.64 -25.29 -20.68
C VAL A 20 5.85 -24.41 -20.95
N PHE A 21 7.00 -24.97 -21.29
CA PHE A 21 8.19 -24.19 -21.63
C PHE A 21 8.00 -23.31 -22.87
N MET A 22 7.30 -23.80 -23.88
CA MET A 22 7.00 -23.01 -25.08
C MET A 22 6.07 -21.82 -24.80
N ILE A 23 5.07 -22.03 -23.96
CA ILE A 23 4.07 -21.00 -23.61
C ILE A 23 4.68 -19.96 -22.67
N THR A 24 5.38 -20.42 -21.63
CA THR A 24 5.91 -19.53 -20.57
C THR A 24 7.26 -18.91 -20.93
N GLY A 25 7.97 -19.46 -21.92
CA GLY A 25 9.32 -19.03 -22.30
C GLY A 25 10.43 -19.53 -21.36
N PHE A 26 10.09 -20.20 -20.25
CA PHE A 26 11.07 -20.75 -19.34
C PHE A 26 11.73 -22.01 -19.89
N ARG A 27 13.01 -22.21 -19.54
CA ARG A 27 13.82 -23.34 -20.02
C ARG A 27 14.05 -24.42 -18.98
N SER A 28 13.52 -24.25 -17.77
CA SER A 28 13.68 -25.23 -16.69
C SER A 28 12.54 -25.15 -15.68
N VAL A 29 12.28 -26.28 -15.01
CA VAL A 29 11.33 -26.35 -13.90
C VAL A 29 11.76 -25.45 -12.73
N LYS A 30 13.07 -25.31 -12.49
CA LYS A 30 13.59 -24.39 -11.47
C LYS A 30 13.20 -22.94 -11.75
N ALA A 31 13.34 -22.49 -13.00
CA ALA A 31 12.98 -21.13 -13.38
C ALA A 31 11.47 -20.87 -13.23
N LEU A 32 10.62 -21.84 -13.60
CA LEU A 32 9.18 -21.79 -13.31
C LEU A 32 8.90 -21.68 -11.81
N TYR A 33 9.56 -22.51 -11.00
CA TYR A 33 9.40 -22.51 -9.55
C TYR A 33 9.81 -21.17 -8.92
N ASP A 34 10.97 -20.63 -9.32
CA ASP A 34 11.48 -19.36 -8.82
C ASP A 34 10.49 -18.22 -9.18
N GLU A 35 9.94 -18.21 -10.39
CA GLU A 35 8.93 -17.24 -10.81
C GLU A 35 7.64 -17.32 -9.97
N VAL A 36 7.10 -18.53 -9.75
CA VAL A 36 5.91 -18.71 -8.91
C VAL A 36 6.19 -18.26 -7.47
N ARG A 37 7.38 -18.57 -6.95
CA ARG A 37 7.80 -18.17 -5.61
C ARG A 37 7.88 -16.64 -5.47
N TYR A 38 8.47 -15.95 -6.45
CA TYR A 38 8.56 -14.49 -6.41
C TYR A 38 7.18 -13.85 -6.52
N ASN A 39 6.32 -14.33 -7.42
CA ASN A 39 4.94 -13.84 -7.51
C ASN A 39 4.15 -14.04 -6.20
N ALA A 40 4.36 -15.15 -5.49
CA ALA A 40 3.76 -15.38 -4.19
C ALA A 40 4.28 -14.38 -3.15
N GLN A 41 5.60 -14.18 -3.11
CA GLN A 41 6.24 -13.25 -2.19
C GLN A 41 5.85 -11.78 -2.46
N ASP A 42 5.74 -11.38 -3.72
CA ASP A 42 5.27 -10.04 -4.08
C ASP A 42 3.83 -9.81 -3.63
N ARG A 43 2.96 -10.82 -3.80
CA ARG A 43 1.58 -10.74 -3.33
C ARG A 43 1.49 -10.66 -1.80
N GLU A 44 2.32 -11.42 -1.07
CA GLU A 44 2.42 -11.32 0.39
C GLU A 44 2.89 -9.93 0.82
N ASN A 45 3.95 -9.41 0.20
CA ASN A 45 4.46 -8.07 0.47
C ASN A 45 3.42 -6.99 0.20
N GLU A 46 2.69 -7.07 -0.91
CA GLU A 46 1.62 -6.13 -1.24
C GLU A 46 0.50 -6.16 -0.20
N GLN A 47 0.12 -7.35 0.26
CA GLN A 47 -0.88 -7.51 1.33
C GLN A 47 -0.40 -6.92 2.65
N GLU A 48 0.85 -7.16 3.04
CA GLU A 48 1.44 -6.58 4.25
C GLU A 48 1.50 -5.06 4.18
N ILE A 49 1.93 -4.51 3.04
CA ILE A 49 1.97 -3.05 2.82
C ILE A 49 0.56 -2.45 2.91
N MET A 50 -0.44 -3.08 2.30
CA MET A 50 -1.83 -2.61 2.39
C MET A 50 -2.38 -2.69 3.81
N ALA A 51 -2.14 -3.79 4.52
CA ALA A 51 -2.57 -3.96 5.91
C ALA A 51 -1.93 -2.91 6.83
N MET A 52 -0.63 -2.68 6.65
CA MET A 52 0.13 -1.69 7.41
C MET A 52 -0.34 -0.25 7.10
N ALA A 53 -0.59 0.07 5.83
CA ALA A 53 -1.13 1.36 5.44
C ALA A 53 -2.53 1.60 6.03
N GLY A 54 -3.38 0.57 6.07
CA GLY A 54 -4.69 0.63 6.74
C GLY A 54 -4.56 0.91 8.24
N PHE A 55 -3.68 0.17 8.93
CA PHE A 55 -3.40 0.40 10.35
C PHE A 55 -2.91 1.83 10.63
N TYR A 56 -1.95 2.33 9.85
CA TYR A 56 -1.46 3.71 10.00
C TYR A 56 -2.55 4.75 9.74
N ALA A 57 -3.44 4.52 8.77
CA ALA A 57 -4.54 5.44 8.50
C ALA A 57 -5.54 5.52 9.68
N GLU A 58 -5.81 4.39 10.34
CA GLU A 58 -6.66 4.36 11.55
C GLU A 58 -6.00 5.09 12.72
N VAL A 59 -4.71 4.80 12.99
CA VAL A 59 -3.96 5.47 14.05
C VAL A 59 -3.90 6.99 13.80
N GLU A 60 -3.58 7.41 12.57
CA GLU A 60 -3.53 8.82 12.19
C GLU A 60 -4.90 9.50 12.39
N ALA A 61 -6.00 8.81 12.06
CA ALA A 61 -7.34 9.36 12.26
C ALA A 61 -7.65 9.61 13.75
N VAL A 62 -7.32 8.64 14.62
CA VAL A 62 -7.50 8.77 16.08
C VAL A 62 -6.64 9.90 16.64
N GLU A 63 -5.38 9.99 16.22
CA GLU A 63 -4.47 11.05 16.66
C GLU A 63 -4.95 12.43 16.22
N LEU A 64 -5.39 12.58 14.96
CA LEU A 64 -5.93 13.84 14.45
C LEU A 64 -7.19 14.27 15.18
N GLU A 65 -8.07 13.33 15.52
CA GLU A 65 -9.28 13.63 16.29
C GLU A 65 -8.93 14.07 17.73
N ALA A 66 -8.03 13.35 18.40
CA ALA A 66 -7.57 13.72 19.73
C ALA A 66 -6.90 15.11 19.73
N GLU A 67 -6.05 15.38 18.74
CA GLU A 67 -5.41 16.69 18.55
C GLU A 67 -6.44 17.79 18.27
N ALA A 68 -7.46 17.50 17.45
CA ALA A 68 -8.55 18.45 17.19
C ALA A 68 -9.33 18.79 18.46
N ARG A 69 -9.70 17.78 19.26
CA ARG A 69 -10.41 17.96 20.53
C ARG A 69 -9.59 18.76 21.54
N TYR A 70 -8.27 18.57 21.54
CA TYR A 70 -7.36 19.32 22.41
C TYR A 70 -7.17 20.77 21.94
N ARG A 71 -6.79 20.96 20.67
CA ARG A 71 -6.41 22.29 20.13
C ARG A 71 -7.59 23.22 19.93
N PHE A 72 -8.76 22.67 19.59
CA PHE A 72 -9.99 23.43 19.38
C PHE A 72 -10.99 23.24 20.52
N HIS A 73 -10.53 22.88 21.72
CA HIS A 73 -11.37 22.55 22.87
C HIS A 73 -12.49 23.58 23.10
N ASP A 74 -12.12 24.85 23.29
CA ASP A 74 -13.07 25.93 23.61
C ASP A 74 -14.08 26.15 22.47
N PHE A 75 -13.61 26.11 21.22
CA PHE A 75 -14.47 26.22 20.04
C PHE A 75 -15.46 25.05 19.92
N LEU A 76 -15.02 23.83 20.25
CA LEU A 76 -15.84 22.63 20.19
C LEU A 76 -16.79 22.51 21.39
N GLN A 77 -16.57 23.23 22.49
CA GLN A 77 -17.57 23.35 23.54
C GLN A 77 -18.84 24.06 23.03
N GLU A 78 -18.67 25.09 22.20
CA GLU A 78 -19.78 25.84 21.61
C GLU A 78 -20.36 25.16 20.36
N GLN A 79 -19.50 24.54 19.54
CA GLN A 79 -19.86 23.94 18.25
C GLN A 79 -19.34 22.49 18.13
N PRO A 80 -19.85 21.54 18.93
CA PRO A 80 -19.32 20.17 18.99
C PRO A 80 -19.48 19.40 17.67
N TYR A 81 -20.48 19.74 16.86
CA TYR A 81 -20.74 19.13 15.56
C TYR A 81 -19.71 19.50 14.48
N ARG A 82 -18.76 20.39 14.78
CA ARG A 82 -17.72 20.85 13.84
C ARG A 82 -16.37 20.17 14.02
N LEU A 83 -16.29 19.10 14.82
CA LEU A 83 -15.06 18.34 15.01
C LEU A 83 -14.42 17.91 13.67
N ASP A 84 -15.24 17.46 12.71
CA ASP A 84 -14.75 17.03 11.40
C ASP A 84 -14.08 18.17 10.62
N ASP A 85 -14.57 19.40 10.74
CA ASP A 85 -13.95 20.58 10.13
C ASP A 85 -12.58 20.85 10.76
N CYS A 86 -12.48 20.73 12.09
CA CYS A 86 -11.23 20.89 12.84
C CYS A 86 -10.20 19.83 12.45
N VAL A 87 -10.61 18.56 12.36
CA VAL A 87 -9.76 17.45 11.89
C VAL A 87 -9.28 17.69 10.46
N ARG A 88 -10.18 18.13 9.58
CA ARG A 88 -9.83 18.47 8.18
C ARG A 88 -8.83 19.62 8.10
N ALA A 89 -8.99 20.64 8.93
CA ALA A 89 -8.05 21.76 8.99
C ALA A 89 -6.65 21.30 9.42
N LEU A 90 -6.55 20.46 10.45
CA LEU A 90 -5.26 19.90 10.91
C LEU A 90 -4.59 19.02 9.85
N ARG A 91 -5.36 18.16 9.19
CA ARG A 91 -4.84 17.32 8.10
C ARG A 91 -4.24 18.17 6.97
N ASN A 92 -4.91 19.26 6.60
CA ASN A 92 -4.41 20.20 5.59
C ASN A 92 -3.17 20.96 6.04
N GLU A 93 -3.09 21.33 7.32
CA GLU A 93 -1.91 21.98 7.92
C GLU A 93 -0.70 21.04 7.87
N LYS A 94 -0.84 19.79 8.37
CA LYS A 94 0.23 18.78 8.33
C LYS A 94 0.71 18.50 6.90
N LYS A 95 -0.22 18.38 5.95
CA LYS A 95 0.12 18.21 4.52
C LYS A 95 0.95 19.37 3.97
N ARG A 96 0.60 20.62 4.31
CA ARG A 96 1.37 21.80 3.89
C ARG A 96 2.77 21.80 4.49
N GLN A 97 2.90 21.47 5.78
CA GLN A 97 4.19 21.39 6.45
C GLN A 97 5.11 20.37 5.80
N LEU A 98 4.60 19.17 5.46
CA LEU A 98 5.38 18.14 4.76
C LEU A 98 5.90 18.62 3.39
N ILE A 99 5.03 19.28 2.60
CA ILE A 99 5.42 19.85 1.30
C ILE A 99 6.51 20.91 1.48
N GLU A 100 6.38 21.77 2.48
CA GLU A 100 7.37 22.81 2.77
C GLU A 100 8.72 22.22 3.19
N ILE A 101 8.71 21.20 4.05
CA ILE A 101 9.91 20.45 4.46
C ILE A 101 10.58 19.84 3.24
N GLY A 102 9.83 19.16 2.36
CA GLY A 102 10.35 18.59 1.12
C GLY A 102 10.99 19.63 0.20
N ARG A 103 10.36 20.80 0.05
CA ARG A 103 10.93 21.93 -0.71
C ARG A 103 12.23 22.44 -0.11
N ARG A 104 12.30 22.58 1.22
CA ARG A 104 13.53 23.03 1.92
C ARG A 104 14.68 22.04 1.76
N PHE A 105 14.41 20.73 1.78
CA PHE A 105 15.44 19.73 1.52
C PHE A 105 15.92 19.75 0.06
N SER A 106 15.01 19.88 -0.90
CA SER A 106 15.38 19.98 -2.32
C SER A 106 16.20 21.23 -2.65
N MET A 107 15.92 22.37 -2.02
CA MET A 107 16.70 23.61 -2.22
C MET A 107 18.09 23.58 -1.58
N LYS A 108 18.33 22.72 -0.57
CA LYS A 108 19.64 22.56 0.06
C LYS A 108 20.55 21.54 -0.65
N ALA A 109 19.98 20.72 -1.52
CA ALA A 109 20.68 19.68 -2.27
C ALA A 109 21.17 20.16 -3.66
N ALA A 110 20.80 21.38 -4.06
CA ALA A 110 21.24 22.08 -5.28
C ALA A 110 22.26 23.16 -4.93
#